data_AF-A0A7R6PPL3-F1
#
_entry.id   AF-A0A7R6PPL3-F1
#
_cell.length_a   1.000
_cell.length_b   1.000
_cell.length_c   1.000
_cell.angle_alpha   90.00
_cell.angle_beta   90.00
_cell.angle_gamma   90.00
#
_symmetry.space_group_name_H-M   'P 1'
#
loop_
_entity.id
_entity.type
_entity.pdbx_description
1 polymer ?
#
loop_
_entity_poly.entity_id
_entity_poly.type
_entity_poly.pdbx_seq_one_letter_code
_entity_poly.pdbx_strand_id
1 'polypeptide(L)'
;MDMDLSLNQTRVIGCLIEKEITTPDQYPLSLNSLTAACNQKSNREPVMTLSESDVQEILDELTKKRLIKEEVGFGSRVVKYKHRFCNTEFSELQLSEQALGIICTLFLRGYQTPGELRTRTNRLCTFADVHETESVLQYLSEAENGSYVVRLPREPGKRESRYAHQFSGEIDTSDIVSSDSMSSSENVLPTASRAHDIGKVAMLEQRVTQLEQELASLKAQFEEWSS
;
A
#
# COMPACT_ATOMS: atom_id res chain seq x y z
N MET A 1 13.94 -3.74 5.61
CA MET A 1 12.88 -4.62 6.17
C MET A 1 11.85 -4.85 5.08
N ASP A 2 11.78 -6.05 4.51
CA ASP A 2 10.81 -6.34 3.46
C ASP A 2 9.49 -6.81 4.12
N MET A 3 8.43 -6.02 3.97
CA MET A 3 7.14 -6.28 4.62
C MET A 3 6.11 -6.93 3.69
N ASP A 4 6.37 -6.91 2.37
CA ASP A 4 5.51 -7.46 1.32
C ASP A 4 4.01 -7.23 1.59
N LEU A 5 3.63 -5.98 1.80
CA LEU A 5 2.25 -5.62 2.08
C LEU A 5 1.43 -5.56 0.79
N SER A 6 0.26 -6.19 0.78
CA SER A 6 -0.68 -6.03 -0.33
C SER A 6 -1.31 -4.62 -0.33
N LEU A 7 -1.91 -4.23 -1.46
CA LEU A 7 -2.63 -2.95 -1.58
C LEU A 7 -3.76 -2.82 -0.53
N ASN A 8 -4.43 -3.93 -0.20
CA ASN A 8 -5.50 -3.93 0.80
C ASN A 8 -4.94 -3.83 2.23
N GLN A 9 -3.78 -4.45 2.49
CA GLN A 9 -3.07 -4.33 3.76
C GLN A 9 -2.58 -2.89 4.00
N THR A 10 -1.96 -2.26 3.00
CA THR A 10 -1.54 -0.85 3.10
C THR A 10 -2.74 0.08 3.25
N ARG A 11 -3.87 -0.20 2.57
CA ARG A 11 -5.13 0.53 2.78
C ARG A 11 -5.60 0.49 4.23
N VAL A 12 -5.66 -0.70 4.83
CA VAL A 12 -6.11 -0.88 6.22
C VAL A 12 -5.19 -0.15 7.20
N ILE A 13 -3.87 -0.32 7.05
CA ILE A 13 -2.87 0.36 7.90
C ILE A 13 -2.96 1.88 7.74
N GLY A 14 -3.02 2.38 6.49
CA GLY A 14 -3.17 3.80 6.21
C GLY A 14 -4.44 4.39 6.83
N CYS A 15 -5.56 3.65 6.83
CA CYS A 15 -6.80 4.11 7.47
C CYS A 15 -6.66 4.19 8.99
N LEU A 16 -5.98 3.23 9.64
CA LEU A 16 -5.74 3.28 11.07
C LEU A 16 -4.85 4.46 11.46
N ILE A 17 -3.75 4.69 10.72
CA ILE A 17 -2.84 5.83 10.93
C ILE A 17 -3.58 7.16 10.72
N GLU A 18 -4.32 7.30 9.62
CA GLU A 18 -5.09 8.51 9.32
C GLU A 18 -6.08 8.83 10.45
N LYS A 19 -6.81 7.83 10.95
CA LYS A 19 -7.85 8.04 11.97
C LYS A 19 -7.30 8.21 13.38
N GLU A 20 -6.14 7.65 13.69
CA GLU A 20 -5.42 7.96 14.94
C GLU A 20 -5.11 9.47 15.03
N ILE A 21 -4.64 10.07 13.93
CA ILE A 21 -4.23 11.48 13.91
C ILE A 21 -5.43 12.41 13.72
N THR A 22 -6.30 12.13 12.74
CA THR A 22 -7.36 13.07 12.33
C THR A 22 -8.63 12.99 13.16
N THR A 23 -8.86 11.86 13.84
CA THR A 23 -10.07 11.59 14.63
C THR A 23 -9.73 10.77 15.88
N PRO A 24 -8.88 11.28 16.79
CA PRO A 24 -8.38 10.52 17.94
C PRO A 24 -9.51 10.04 18.85
N ASP A 25 -10.61 10.80 18.98
CA ASP A 25 -11.79 10.43 19.78
C ASP A 25 -12.48 9.13 19.29
N GLN A 26 -12.30 8.78 18.01
CA GLN A 26 -12.86 7.56 17.42
C GLN A 26 -11.87 6.40 17.43
N TYR A 27 -10.59 6.64 17.73
CA TYR A 27 -9.55 5.63 17.74
C TYR A 27 -9.40 4.99 19.13
N PRO A 28 -9.27 3.65 19.26
CA PRO A 28 -9.15 2.65 18.19
C PRO A 28 -10.47 2.34 17.46
N LEU A 29 -10.35 1.90 16.20
CA LEU A 29 -11.50 1.70 15.32
C LEU A 29 -12.15 0.32 15.50
N SER A 30 -13.47 0.26 15.42
CA SER A 30 -14.19 -1.02 15.25
C SER A 30 -14.07 -1.53 13.80
N LEU A 31 -14.40 -2.81 13.56
CA LEU A 31 -14.40 -3.40 12.21
C LEU A 31 -15.25 -2.57 11.22
N ASN A 32 -16.46 -2.17 11.61
CA ASN A 32 -17.35 -1.38 10.78
C ASN A 32 -16.75 0.01 10.48
N SER A 33 -16.25 0.71 11.50
CA SER A 33 -15.62 2.02 11.33
C SER A 33 -14.39 1.96 10.41
N LEU A 34 -13.59 0.91 10.52
CA LEU A 34 -12.43 0.68 9.66
C LEU A 34 -12.83 0.34 8.21
N THR A 35 -13.85 -0.49 8.02
CA THR A 35 -14.40 -0.81 6.70
C THR A 35 -14.91 0.44 6.01
N ALA A 36 -15.66 1.29 6.73
CA ALA A 36 -16.10 2.59 6.24
C ALA A 36 -14.92 3.52 5.89
N ALA A 37 -13.83 3.48 6.65
CA ALA A 37 -12.61 4.25 6.37
C ALA A 37 -11.88 3.75 5.10
N CYS A 38 -11.83 2.44 4.87
CA CYS A 38 -11.19 1.85 3.67
C CYS A 38 -11.92 2.23 2.38
N ASN A 39 -13.26 2.34 2.46
CA ASN A 39 -14.16 2.58 1.34
C ASN A 39 -14.54 4.07 1.14
N GLN A 40 -13.84 5.01 1.79
CA GLN A 40 -14.10 6.44 1.60
C GLN A 40 -13.90 6.86 0.13
N LYS A 41 -14.76 7.74 -0.38
CA LYS A 41 -14.65 8.27 -1.75
C LYS A 41 -13.58 9.36 -1.88
N SER A 42 -13.26 10.04 -0.79
CA SER A 42 -12.25 11.09 -0.72
C SER A 42 -10.95 10.56 -0.13
N ASN A 43 -9.81 11.09 -0.58
CA ASN A 43 -8.49 10.73 -0.07
C ASN A 43 -8.18 9.22 -0.19
N ARG A 44 -8.77 8.56 -1.19
CA ARG A 44 -8.51 7.15 -1.53
C ARG A 44 -8.31 7.03 -3.03
N GLU A 45 -7.15 6.52 -3.42
CA GLU A 45 -6.83 6.20 -4.81
C GLU A 45 -6.11 4.84 -4.83
N PRO A 46 -6.73 3.77 -5.38
CA PRO A 46 -8.10 3.70 -5.92
C PRO A 46 -9.17 3.70 -4.81
N VAL A 47 -10.38 4.15 -5.17
CA VAL A 47 -11.57 3.94 -4.31
C VAL A 47 -11.89 2.43 -4.31
N MET A 48 -12.03 1.86 -3.13
CA MET A 48 -12.31 0.43 -2.93
C MET A 48 -13.73 0.21 -2.42
N THR A 49 -14.19 -1.04 -2.53
CA THR A 49 -15.46 -1.52 -1.98
C THR A 49 -15.23 -2.86 -1.28
N LEU A 50 -14.53 -2.82 -0.14
CA LEU A 50 -14.26 -3.99 0.68
C LEU A 50 -15.48 -4.31 1.56
N SER A 51 -15.82 -5.59 1.68
CA SER A 51 -16.79 -6.07 2.67
C SER A 51 -16.16 -6.13 4.07
N GLU A 52 -16.99 -6.24 5.11
CA GLU A 52 -16.47 -6.43 6.48
C GLU A 52 -15.69 -7.74 6.62
N SER A 53 -16.07 -8.79 5.89
CA SER A 53 -15.32 -10.06 5.85
C SER A 53 -13.95 -9.88 5.21
N ASP A 54 -13.84 -9.16 4.09
CA ASP A 54 -12.54 -8.90 3.45
C ASP A 54 -11.62 -8.13 4.41
N VAL A 55 -12.14 -7.11 5.10
CA VAL A 55 -11.38 -6.33 6.08
C VAL A 55 -10.97 -7.20 7.27
N GLN A 56 -11.84 -8.09 7.75
CA GLN A 56 -11.49 -9.00 8.85
C GLN A 56 -10.37 -9.97 8.46
N GLU A 57 -10.41 -10.55 7.25
CA GLU A 57 -9.34 -11.42 6.75
C GLU A 57 -7.99 -10.67 6.68
N ILE A 58 -8.01 -9.42 6.18
CA ILE A 58 -6.82 -8.56 6.14
C ILE A 58 -6.30 -8.26 7.56
N LEU A 59 -7.20 -7.98 8.51
CA LEU A 59 -6.81 -7.75 9.91
C LEU A 59 -6.15 -8.99 10.52
N ASP A 60 -6.69 -10.18 10.26
CA ASP A 60 -6.11 -11.44 10.74
C ASP A 60 -4.70 -11.67 10.18
N GLU A 61 -4.47 -11.36 8.90
CA GLU A 61 -3.14 -11.39 8.27
C GLU A 61 -2.18 -10.38 8.91
N LEU A 62 -2.64 -9.14 9.13
CA LEU A 62 -1.83 -8.08 9.74
C LEU A 62 -1.51 -8.34 11.22
N THR A 63 -2.43 -8.98 11.94
CA THR A 63 -2.20 -9.44 13.32
C THR A 63 -1.12 -10.54 13.35
N LYS A 64 -1.13 -11.49 12.39
CA LYS A 64 -0.04 -12.48 12.25
C LYS A 64 1.31 -11.81 11.95
N LYS A 65 1.32 -10.76 11.13
CA LYS A 65 2.51 -9.92 10.87
C LYS A 65 2.88 -8.98 12.04
N ARG A 66 2.10 -8.97 13.14
CA ARG A 66 2.27 -8.11 14.33
C ARG A 66 2.17 -6.60 14.04
N LEU A 67 1.54 -6.22 12.93
CA LEU A 67 1.36 -4.83 12.50
C LEU A 67 0.09 -4.18 13.07
N ILE A 68 -0.76 -4.96 13.76
CA ILE A 68 -2.00 -4.51 14.39
C ILE A 68 -2.10 -5.09 15.81
N LYS A 69 -2.81 -4.39 16.68
CA LYS A 69 -3.20 -4.82 18.02
C LYS A 69 -4.71 -4.77 18.15
N GLU A 70 -5.28 -5.85 18.65
CA GLU A 70 -6.67 -5.89 19.12
C GLU A 70 -6.76 -5.39 20.57
N GLU A 71 -7.77 -4.58 20.83
CA GLU A 71 -8.10 -4.08 22.16
C GLU A 71 -9.59 -4.30 22.43
N VAL A 72 -9.86 -4.99 23.53
CA VAL A 72 -11.22 -5.19 24.05
C VAL A 72 -11.32 -4.41 25.34
N GLY A 73 -12.11 -3.34 25.32
CA GLY A 73 -12.35 -2.53 26.51
C GLY A 73 -13.04 -3.35 27.60
N PHE A 74 -12.71 -3.10 28.86
CA PHE A 74 -13.33 -3.77 30.00
C PHE A 74 -14.86 -3.61 29.95
N GLY A 75 -15.60 -4.72 29.86
CA GLY A 75 -17.07 -4.74 29.75
C GLY A 75 -17.63 -4.49 28.36
N SER A 76 -16.81 -4.16 27.35
CA SER A 76 -17.22 -4.09 25.95
C SER A 76 -17.02 -5.44 25.26
N ARG A 77 -17.98 -5.84 24.41
CA ARG A 77 -17.84 -7.00 23.52
C ARG A 77 -17.29 -6.65 22.14
N VAL A 78 -17.17 -5.35 21.84
CA VAL A 78 -16.71 -4.88 20.53
C VAL A 78 -15.20 -4.83 20.53
N VAL A 79 -14.59 -5.63 19.66
CA VAL A 79 -13.14 -5.59 19.38
C VAL A 79 -12.82 -4.31 18.62
N LYS A 80 -11.76 -3.62 19.05
CA LYS A 80 -11.22 -2.45 18.37
C LYS A 80 -9.78 -2.71 17.96
N TYR A 81 -9.35 -2.06 16.88
CA TYR A 81 -8.06 -2.28 16.25
C TYR A 81 -7.18 -1.04 16.33
N LYS A 82 -5.93 -1.23 16.73
CA LYS A 82 -4.84 -0.23 16.70
C LYS A 82 -3.77 -0.68 15.72
N HIS A 83 -3.17 0.25 14.98
CA HIS A 83 -1.95 -0.11 14.25
C HIS A 83 -0.76 -0.23 15.21
N ARG A 84 0.19 -1.06 14.83
CA ARG A 84 1.52 -1.20 15.44
C ARG A 84 2.61 -1.02 14.39
N PHE A 85 2.27 -0.36 13.28
CA PHE A 85 3.12 -0.27 12.10
C PHE A 85 4.43 0.45 12.38
N CYS A 86 4.38 1.53 13.18
CA CYS A 86 5.53 2.33 13.56
C CYS A 86 5.37 2.91 14.97
N ASN A 87 6.44 3.52 15.50
CA ASN A 87 6.41 4.32 16.73
C ASN A 87 5.88 3.57 17.96
N THR A 88 6.03 2.25 18.01
CA THR A 88 5.74 1.44 19.20
C THR A 88 7.01 1.18 20.01
N GLU A 89 6.88 0.85 21.30
CA GLU A 89 8.00 0.65 22.25
C GLU A 89 9.07 -0.33 21.74
N PHE A 90 8.69 -1.31 20.92
CA PHE A 90 9.58 -2.34 20.38
C PHE A 90 9.72 -2.27 18.85
N SER A 91 9.28 -1.18 18.22
CA SER A 91 9.38 -0.98 16.78
C SER A 91 10.76 -0.44 16.40
N GLU A 92 11.43 -1.10 15.45
CA GLU A 92 12.62 -0.56 14.78
C GLU A 92 12.27 0.60 13.85
N LEU A 93 11.03 0.63 13.35
CA LEU A 93 10.51 1.72 12.52
C LEU A 93 10.03 2.86 13.41
N GLN A 94 10.86 3.91 13.51
CA GLN A 94 10.57 5.17 14.18
C GLN A 94 10.49 6.28 13.13
N LEU A 95 9.32 6.91 13.03
CA LEU A 95 8.98 7.90 12.01
C LEU A 95 8.57 9.20 12.69
N SER A 96 9.10 10.32 12.19
CA SER A 96 8.60 11.65 12.55
C SER A 96 7.15 11.83 12.10
N GLU A 97 6.46 12.82 12.65
CA GLU A 97 5.07 13.15 12.26
C GLU A 97 4.95 13.39 10.74
N GLN A 98 5.91 14.11 10.17
CA GLN A 98 5.99 14.39 8.72
C GLN A 98 6.24 13.14 7.89
N ALA A 99 7.17 12.29 8.32
CA ALA A 99 7.47 11.02 7.66
C ALA A 99 6.25 10.08 7.66
N LEU A 100 5.58 9.96 8.82
CA LEU A 100 4.36 9.18 8.97
C LEU A 100 3.22 9.73 8.11
N GLY A 101 3.05 11.05 8.05
CA GLY A 101 2.06 11.71 7.19
C GLY A 101 2.26 11.39 5.71
N ILE A 102 3.51 11.44 5.23
CA ILE A 102 3.86 11.06 3.85
C ILE A 102 3.51 9.59 3.59
N ILE A 103 3.99 8.67 4.44
CA ILE A 103 3.75 7.22 4.25
C ILE A 103 2.26 6.89 4.27
N CYS A 104 1.50 7.46 5.22
CA CYS A 104 0.05 7.32 5.28
C CYS A 104 -0.63 7.78 3.98
N THR A 105 -0.22 8.94 3.45
CA THR A 105 -0.80 9.48 2.21
C THR A 105 -0.43 8.61 1.00
N LEU A 106 0.79 8.06 0.95
CA LEU A 106 1.22 7.13 -0.10
C LEU A 106 0.46 5.80 -0.04
N PHE A 107 0.18 5.26 1.15
CA PHE A 107 -0.65 4.06 1.31
C PHE A 107 -2.10 4.27 0.85
N LEU A 108 -2.65 5.46 1.09
CA LEU A 108 -4.05 5.74 0.79
C LEU A 108 -4.27 6.17 -0.66
N ARG A 109 -3.27 6.80 -1.30
CA ARG A 109 -3.42 7.45 -2.61
C ARG A 109 -2.37 7.09 -3.65
N GLY A 110 -1.43 6.19 -3.34
CA GLY A 110 -0.37 5.81 -4.25
C GLY A 110 0.62 6.94 -4.54
N TYR A 111 1.18 6.94 -5.75
CA TYR A 111 2.34 7.75 -6.11
C TYR A 111 1.99 9.23 -6.23
N GLN A 112 2.76 10.08 -5.55
CA GLN A 112 2.47 11.53 -5.46
C GLN A 112 3.73 12.37 -5.60
N THR A 113 3.57 13.60 -6.08
CA THR A 113 4.69 14.58 -6.10
C THR A 113 4.86 15.23 -4.72
N PRO A 114 6.03 15.85 -4.43
CA PRO A 114 6.24 16.57 -3.17
C PRO A 114 5.19 17.68 -2.92
N GLY A 115 4.79 18.43 -3.95
CA GLY A 115 3.75 19.46 -3.83
C GLY A 115 2.36 18.91 -3.49
N GLU A 116 2.01 17.75 -4.07
CA GLU A 116 0.78 17.04 -3.74
C GLU A 116 0.81 16.52 -2.30
N LEU A 117 1.91 15.89 -1.89
CA LEU A 117 2.10 15.37 -0.54
C LEU A 117 1.91 16.48 0.49
N ARG A 118 2.61 17.61 0.34
CA ARG A 118 2.46 18.78 1.23
C ARG A 118 1.01 19.20 1.41
N THR A 119 0.26 19.27 0.31
CA THR A 119 -1.14 19.75 0.35
C THR A 119 -2.08 18.70 0.97
N ARG A 120 -1.83 17.43 0.69
CA ARG A 120 -2.72 16.31 1.06
C ARG A 120 -2.46 15.79 2.47
N THR A 121 -1.27 16.06 3.04
CA THR A 121 -0.93 15.73 4.43
C THR A 121 -1.35 16.79 5.44
N ASN A 122 -1.94 17.92 5.04
CA ASN A 122 -2.24 19.06 5.93
C ASN A 122 -3.06 18.72 7.20
N ARG A 123 -3.84 17.63 7.17
CA ARG A 123 -4.60 17.15 8.34
C ARG A 123 -3.84 16.12 9.19
N LEU A 124 -2.74 15.60 8.67
CA LEU A 124 -1.87 14.60 9.29
C LEU A 124 -0.64 15.25 9.94
N CYS A 125 -0.04 16.22 9.25
CA CYS A 125 1.17 16.92 9.69
C CYS A 125 1.29 18.26 8.97
N THR A 126 2.20 19.12 9.46
CA THR A 126 2.49 20.41 8.81
C THR A 126 3.86 20.41 8.15
N PHE A 127 3.95 21.08 7.00
CA PHE A 127 5.19 21.38 6.29
C PHE A 127 5.23 22.89 6.01
N ALA A 128 6.34 23.55 6.34
CA ALA A 128 6.59 24.96 6.06
C ALA A 128 6.50 25.24 4.55
N ASP A 129 7.27 24.48 3.77
CA ASP A 129 7.34 24.60 2.31
C ASP A 129 7.54 23.24 1.64
N VAL A 130 7.65 23.25 0.30
CA VAL A 130 7.87 22.03 -0.48
C VAL A 130 9.28 21.46 -0.29
N HIS A 131 10.27 22.31 0.02
CA HIS A 131 11.64 21.86 0.24
C HIS A 131 11.76 21.02 1.52
N GLU A 132 10.99 21.35 2.55
CA GLU A 132 10.89 20.50 3.74
C GLU A 132 10.30 19.13 3.40
N THR A 133 9.24 19.08 2.57
CA THR A 133 8.68 17.80 2.09
C THR A 133 9.69 17.00 1.28
N GLU A 134 10.46 17.63 0.39
CA GLU A 134 11.55 16.99 -0.36
C GLU A 134 12.65 16.46 0.56
N SER A 135 13.01 17.22 1.60
CA SER A 135 14.03 16.82 2.57
C SER A 135 13.60 15.59 3.37
N VAL A 136 12.34 15.52 3.79
CA VAL A 136 11.78 14.34 4.48
C VAL A 136 11.70 13.13 3.54
N LEU A 137 11.33 13.34 2.26
CA LEU A 137 11.35 12.27 1.26
C LEU A 137 12.76 11.74 1.02
N GLN A 138 13.77 12.62 0.97
CA GLN A 138 15.15 12.21 0.84
C GLN A 138 15.64 11.42 2.05
N TYR A 139 15.33 11.89 3.27
CA TYR A 139 15.60 11.14 4.50
C TYR A 139 14.94 9.75 4.49
N LEU A 140 13.69 9.65 4.04
CA LEU A 140 12.99 8.37 3.92
C LEU A 140 13.60 7.44 2.86
N SER A 141 14.21 7.97 1.80
CA SER A 141 14.90 7.16 0.79
C SER A 141 16.31 6.72 1.21
N GLU A 142 16.95 7.47 2.10
CA GLU A 142 18.34 7.24 2.54
C GLU A 142 18.41 6.64 3.96
N ALA A 143 17.28 6.23 4.54
CA ALA A 143 17.22 5.75 5.92
C ALA A 143 18.11 4.50 6.13
N GLU A 144 18.84 4.48 7.24
CA GLU A 144 19.81 3.42 7.58
C GLU A 144 19.20 2.01 7.62
N ASN A 145 17.92 1.91 8.00
CA ASN A 145 17.19 0.63 8.13
C ASN A 145 16.51 0.18 6.81
N GLY A 146 16.81 0.85 5.70
CA GLY A 146 16.29 0.59 4.37
C GLY A 146 15.47 1.76 3.82
N SER A 147 15.45 1.88 2.49
CA SER A 147 14.65 2.88 1.78
C SER A 147 13.16 2.60 1.99
N TYR A 148 12.43 3.59 2.52
CA TYR A 148 10.98 3.50 2.73
C TYR A 148 10.20 4.07 1.54
N VAL A 149 10.83 4.96 0.77
CA VAL A 149 10.25 5.59 -0.42
C VAL A 149 11.28 5.64 -1.55
N VAL A 150 10.81 5.50 -2.77
CA VAL A 150 11.63 5.63 -3.97
C VAL A 150 11.10 6.72 -4.87
N ARG A 151 12.03 7.49 -5.43
CA ARG A 151 11.73 8.51 -6.44
C ARG A 151 11.56 7.85 -7.80
N LEU A 152 10.40 8.02 -8.40
CA LEU A 152 10.11 7.49 -9.74
C LEU A 152 10.72 8.37 -10.84
N PRO A 153 11.00 7.79 -12.03
CA PRO A 153 11.35 8.54 -13.22
C PRO A 153 10.31 9.63 -13.52
N ARG A 154 10.77 10.76 -14.06
CA ARG A 154 9.86 11.85 -14.43
C ARG A 154 9.04 11.44 -15.65
N GLU A 155 7.73 11.66 -15.58
CA GLU A 155 6.88 11.59 -16.76
C GLU A 155 7.33 12.66 -17.79
N PRO A 156 7.34 12.35 -19.10
CA PRO A 156 7.66 13.31 -20.13
C PRO A 156 6.84 14.61 -19.99
N GLY A 157 7.52 15.76 -19.98
CA GLY A 157 6.88 17.07 -19.85
C GLY A 157 6.49 17.49 -18.43
N LYS A 158 6.70 16.65 -17.41
CA LYS A 158 6.52 17.03 -15.99
C LYS A 158 7.85 17.49 -15.37
N ARG A 159 7.77 18.57 -14.59
CA ARG A 159 8.95 19.14 -13.87
C ARG A 159 9.29 18.36 -12.60
N GLU A 160 8.30 17.74 -11.97
CA GLU A 160 8.42 17.06 -10.69
C GLU A 160 8.34 15.54 -10.87
N SER A 161 9.11 14.80 -10.07
CA SER A 161 8.99 13.34 -9.97
C SER A 161 7.91 12.96 -8.95
N ARG A 162 7.29 11.80 -9.14
CA ARG A 162 6.47 11.18 -8.10
C ARG A 162 7.32 10.28 -7.21
N TYR A 163 6.82 10.03 -6.00
CA TYR A 163 7.41 9.11 -5.03
C TYR A 163 6.47 7.95 -4.77
N ALA A 164 7.03 6.76 -4.59
CA ALA A 164 6.32 5.55 -4.22
C ALA A 164 6.85 5.01 -2.89
N HIS A 165 6.00 4.35 -2.11
CA HIS A 165 6.45 3.65 -0.91
C HIS A 165 7.02 2.27 -1.26
N GLN A 166 7.94 1.74 -0.45
CA GLN A 166 8.57 0.42 -0.67
C GLN A 166 8.07 -0.68 0.29
N PHE A 167 7.02 -0.44 1.07
CA PHE A 167 6.46 -1.46 1.98
C PHE A 167 5.66 -2.59 1.29
N SER A 168 5.45 -2.51 -0.03
CA SER A 168 4.72 -3.51 -0.84
C SER A 168 5.63 -4.32 -1.75
N GLY A 169 6.91 -4.42 -1.39
CA GLY A 169 7.98 -4.95 -2.23
C GLY A 169 8.77 -3.85 -2.93
N GLU A 170 9.96 -4.21 -3.41
CA GLU A 170 10.83 -3.29 -4.14
C GLU A 170 10.22 -2.91 -5.49
N ILE A 171 9.98 -1.61 -5.67
CA ILE A 171 9.62 -1.07 -6.98
C ILE A 171 10.93 -0.78 -7.71
N ASP A 172 11.33 -1.68 -8.59
CA ASP A 172 12.44 -1.41 -9.50
C ASP A 172 12.00 -0.39 -10.55
N THR A 173 12.52 0.83 -10.41
CA THR A 173 12.20 1.97 -11.28
C THR A 173 12.65 1.77 -12.73
N SER A 174 13.49 0.78 -13.01
CA SER A 174 13.98 0.46 -14.36
C SER A 174 12.89 -0.13 -15.28
N ASP A 175 11.87 -0.79 -14.73
CA ASP A 175 10.76 -1.34 -15.52
C ASP A 175 9.76 -0.26 -15.98
N ILE A 176 9.67 0.86 -15.27
CA ILE A 176 8.71 1.94 -15.56
C ILE A 176 9.11 2.71 -16.82
N VAL A 177 10.41 2.95 -17.03
CA VAL A 177 10.93 3.64 -18.24
C VAL A 177 10.81 2.83 -19.52
N SER A 178 10.74 1.49 -19.43
CA SER A 178 10.70 0.61 -20.60
C SER A 178 9.31 0.57 -21.27
N SER A 179 8.25 0.89 -20.54
CA SER A 179 6.87 0.89 -21.06
C SER A 179 6.45 2.18 -21.78
N ASP A 180 7.12 3.32 -21.48
CA ASP A 180 6.72 4.65 -21.98
C ASP A 180 7.35 5.02 -23.33
N SER A 181 8.24 4.17 -23.87
CA SER A 181 8.94 4.39 -25.14
C SER A 181 8.08 4.12 -26.39
N MET A 182 6.82 3.66 -26.24
CA MET A 182 6.01 3.13 -27.36
C MET A 182 4.59 3.69 -27.49
N SER A 183 4.23 4.79 -26.83
CA SER A 183 2.89 5.39 -27.01
C SER A 183 2.88 6.91 -27.02
N SER A 184 3.30 7.51 -28.13
CA SER A 184 2.87 8.85 -28.51
C SER A 184 1.56 8.75 -29.31
N SER A 185 0.41 8.94 -28.66
CA SER A 185 -0.83 9.55 -29.22
C SER A 185 -2.01 9.49 -28.24
N GLU A 186 -2.54 10.66 -27.93
CA GLU A 186 -3.94 11.00 -27.58
C GLU A 186 -4.66 10.30 -26.39
N ASN A 187 -4.75 11.05 -25.29
CA ASN A 187 -5.99 11.38 -24.57
C ASN A 187 -6.97 10.25 -24.15
N VAL A 188 -6.67 9.46 -23.11
CA VAL A 188 -7.69 8.79 -22.25
C VAL A 188 -7.14 8.56 -20.83
N LEU A 189 -8.02 8.72 -19.83
CA LEU A 189 -8.01 8.31 -18.41
C LEU A 189 -6.93 7.28 -17.94
N PRO A 190 -6.53 7.30 -16.64
CA PRO A 190 -5.40 6.51 -16.14
C PRO A 190 -5.68 5.01 -16.21
N THR A 191 -5.18 4.39 -17.28
CA THR A 191 -5.33 2.97 -17.61
C THR A 191 -4.14 2.14 -17.10
N ALA A 192 -3.13 2.79 -16.49
CA ALA A 192 -1.89 2.15 -16.05
C ALA A 192 -2.10 1.10 -14.94
N SER A 193 -3.02 1.32 -13.99
CA SER A 193 -3.35 0.30 -12.97
C SER A 193 -4.07 -0.90 -13.58
N ARG A 194 -4.97 -0.69 -14.56
CA ARG A 194 -5.62 -1.79 -15.29
C ARG A 194 -4.65 -2.56 -16.18
N ALA A 195 -3.69 -1.89 -16.82
CA ALA A 195 -2.69 -2.56 -17.65
C ALA A 195 -1.76 -3.46 -16.82
N HIS A 196 -1.38 -3.01 -15.61
CA HIS A 196 -0.59 -3.81 -14.68
C HIS A 196 -1.36 -5.01 -14.13
N ASP A 197 -2.65 -4.83 -13.81
CA ASP A 197 -3.53 -5.93 -13.39
C ASP A 197 -3.80 -6.93 -14.53
N ILE A 198 -4.02 -6.45 -15.77
CA ILE A 198 -4.22 -7.32 -16.95
C ILE A 198 -2.95 -8.12 -17.28
N GLY A 199 -1.76 -7.51 -17.19
CA GLY A 199 -0.50 -8.21 -17.39
C GLY A 199 -0.25 -9.31 -16.36
N LYS A 200 -0.60 -9.05 -15.09
CA LYS A 200 -0.54 -10.05 -14.02
C LYS A 200 -1.55 -11.17 -14.23
N VAL A 201 -2.79 -10.86 -14.62
CA VAL A 201 -3.81 -11.87 -14.93
C VAL A 201 -3.35 -12.76 -16.10
N ALA A 202 -2.83 -12.18 -17.18
CA ALA A 202 -2.33 -12.97 -18.32
C ALA A 202 -1.16 -13.89 -17.95
N MET A 203 -0.21 -13.41 -17.13
CA MET A 203 0.88 -14.26 -16.62
C MET A 203 0.38 -15.37 -15.69
N LEU A 204 -0.61 -15.09 -14.84
CA LEU A 204 -1.22 -16.08 -13.96
C LEU A 204 -2.01 -17.13 -14.75
N GLU A 205 -2.78 -16.74 -15.75
CA GLU A 205 -3.49 -17.67 -16.66
C GLU A 205 -2.52 -18.58 -17.40
N GLN A 206 -1.40 -18.03 -17.89
CA GLN A 206 -0.35 -18.83 -18.53
C GLN A 206 0.30 -19.81 -17.55
N ARG A 207 0.54 -19.38 -16.31
CA ARG A 207 1.10 -20.24 -15.25
C ARG A 207 0.13 -21.36 -14.85
N VAL A 208 -1.15 -21.06 -14.74
CA VAL A 208 -2.20 -22.06 -14.46
C VAL A 208 -2.26 -23.08 -15.59
N THR A 209 -2.27 -22.63 -16.85
CA THR A 209 -2.29 -23.52 -18.02
C THR A 209 -1.07 -24.45 -18.04
N GLN A 210 0.12 -23.93 -17.71
CA GLN A 210 1.34 -24.72 -17.63
C GLN A 210 1.25 -25.76 -16.50
N LEU A 211 0.80 -25.37 -15.31
CA LEU A 211 0.65 -26.27 -14.17
C LEU A 211 -0.40 -27.36 -14.41
N GLU A 212 -1.49 -27.04 -15.11
CA GLU A 212 -2.51 -28.01 -15.51
C GLU A 212 -1.95 -29.05 -16.49
N GLN A 213 -1.12 -28.63 -17.45
CA GLN A 213 -0.42 -29.55 -18.37
C GLN A 213 0.58 -30.44 -17.63
N GLU A 214 1.35 -29.89 -16.71
CA GLU A 214 2.28 -30.65 -15.87
C GLU A 214 1.54 -31.68 -15.01
N LEU A 215 0.41 -31.31 -14.41
CA LEU A 215 -0.45 -32.23 -13.66
C LEU A 215 -1.06 -33.31 -14.54
N ALA A 216 -1.49 -32.99 -15.76
CA ALA A 216 -2.01 -33.97 -16.70
C ALA A 216 -0.93 -34.99 -17.10
N SER A 217 0.29 -34.52 -17.37
CA SER A 217 1.44 -35.39 -17.65
C SER A 217 1.78 -36.29 -16.46
N LEU A 218 1.78 -35.74 -15.24
CA LEU A 218 2.11 -36.51 -14.04
C LEU A 218 1.05 -37.59 -13.74
N LYS A 219 -0.24 -37.27 -13.94
CA LYS A 219 -1.33 -38.24 -13.80
C LYS A 219 -1.24 -39.37 -14.82
N ALA A 220 -0.93 -39.06 -16.08
CA ALA A 220 -0.75 -40.08 -17.12
C ALA A 220 0.41 -41.04 -16.80
N GLN A 221 1.55 -40.50 -16.32
CA GLN A 221 2.69 -41.32 -15.88
C GLN A 221 2.32 -42.21 -14.69
N PHE A 222 1.46 -41.72 -13.78
CA PHE A 222 1.00 -42.51 -12.64
C PHE A 222 0.03 -43.62 -13.03
N GLU A 223 -0.87 -43.39 -13.99
CA GLU A 223 -1.77 -44.43 -14.53
C GLU A 223 -1.00 -45.52 -15.29
N GLU A 224 0.08 -45.15 -15.98
CA GLU A 224 0.98 -46.08 -16.68
C GLU A 224 1.84 -46.90 -15.70
N TRP A 225 2.21 -46.34 -14.55
CA TRP A 225 2.89 -47.07 -13.47
C TRP A 225 1.95 -47.95 -12.62
N SER A 226 0.65 -47.61 -12.59
CA SER A 226 -0.35 -48.32 -11.79
C SER A 226 -1.12 -49.41 -12.57
N SER A 227 -0.87 -49.56 -13.88
CA SER A 227 -1.36 -50.68 -14.72
C SER A 227 -0.32 -51.78 -14.83
#